data_AF-G0U5J5-F1
#
_entry.id   AF-G0U5J5-F1
#
_cell.length_a   1.000
_cell.length_b   1.000
_cell.length_c   1.000
_cell.angle_alpha   90.00
_cell.angle_beta   90.00
_cell.angle_gamma   90.00
#
_symmetry.space_group_name_H-M   'P 1'
#
loop_
_entity.id
_entity.type
_entity.pdbx_description
1 polymer ?
#
loop_
_entity_poly.entity_id
_entity_poly.type
_entity_poly.pdbx_seq_one_letter_code
_entity_poly.pdbx_strand_id
1 'polypeptide(L)'
;MSRRLNNLLQHISIRESDDEVARALKQRLALASLASQFTLSDERLKQAVLYLLHEMVGGLEGRESTLRMLPSYVYKGNPKQATGVFYALDLGGTNFRVLRVAC
;
A
#
# COMPACT_ATOMS: atom_id res chain seq x y z
N MET A 1 15.86 9.94 12.19
CA MET A 1 14.80 9.21 12.94
C MET A 1 15.22 9.11 14.40
N SER A 2 14.31 9.46 15.30
CA SER A 2 14.62 10.24 16.51
C SER A 2 14.89 9.40 17.77
N ARG A 3 15.77 9.91 18.65
CA ARG A 3 16.05 9.52 20.04
C ARG A 3 14.79 9.13 20.84
N ARG A 4 13.64 9.70 20.46
CA ARG A 4 12.30 9.44 21.01
C ARG A 4 11.80 8.00 20.77
N LEU A 5 12.08 7.42 19.60
CA LEU A 5 11.71 6.04 19.27
C LEU A 5 12.57 5.05 20.07
N ASN A 6 13.88 5.31 20.17
CA ASN A 6 14.80 4.50 20.98
C ASN A 6 14.41 4.52 22.47
N ASN A 7 14.00 5.68 23.00
CA ASN A 7 13.53 5.77 24.39
C ASN A 7 12.24 4.98 24.61
N LEU A 8 11.28 5.02 23.68
CA LEU A 8 10.05 4.22 23.76
C LEU A 8 10.38 2.72 23.76
N LEU A 9 11.21 2.26 22.82
CA LEU A 9 11.61 0.86 22.68
C LEU A 9 12.36 0.31 23.92
N GLN A 10 13.16 1.15 24.59
CA GLN A 10 13.86 0.75 25.82
C GLN A 10 12.89 0.40 26.96
N HIS A 11 11.71 1.03 27.05
CA HIS A 11 10.74 0.78 28.12
C HIS A 11 9.82 -0.42 27.85
N ILE A 12 9.65 -0.82 26.59
CA ILE A 12 8.83 -1.98 26.17
C ILE A 12 9.66 -3.24 25.92
N SER A 13 10.99 -3.14 25.97
CA SER A 13 11.90 -4.28 25.84
C SER A 13 11.78 -5.27 26.99
N ILE A 14 11.61 -6.55 26.65
CA ILE A 14 11.60 -7.67 27.60
C ILE A 14 13.04 -7.96 28.01
N ARG A 15 13.27 -8.13 29.32
CA ARG A 15 14.55 -8.51 29.91
C ARG A 15 14.44 -9.87 30.56
N GLU A 16 15.56 -10.58 30.68
CA GLU A 16 15.59 -11.90 31.32
C GLU A 16 15.17 -11.85 32.80
N SER A 17 15.44 -10.73 33.48
CA SER A 17 15.04 -10.48 34.86
C SER A 17 13.56 -10.15 35.06
N ASP A 18 12.77 -10.01 33.98
CA ASP A 18 11.34 -9.70 34.10
C ASP A 18 10.55 -10.94 34.53
N ASP A 19 9.75 -10.79 35.58
CA ASP A 19 8.75 -11.78 35.95
C ASP A 19 7.66 -11.94 34.87
N GLU A 20 6.85 -12.99 35.00
CA GLU A 20 5.88 -13.37 33.97
C GLU A 20 4.81 -12.29 33.73
N VAL A 21 4.39 -11.59 34.80
CA VAL A 21 3.40 -10.51 34.73
C VAL A 21 3.98 -9.28 34.04
N ALA A 22 5.19 -8.85 34.41
CA ALA A 22 5.89 -7.74 33.78
C ALA A 22 6.14 -8.03 32.29
N ARG A 23 6.49 -9.27 31.95
CA ARG A 23 6.70 -9.72 30.57
C ARG A 23 5.41 -9.63 29.74
N ALA A 24 4.29 -10.12 30.25
CA ALA A 24 2.99 -10.06 29.57
C ALA A 24 2.52 -8.61 29.37
N LEU A 25 2.72 -7.74 30.36
CA LEU A 25 2.39 -6.31 30.26
C LEU A 25 3.25 -5.61 29.20
N LYS A 26 4.56 -5.85 29.19
CA LYS A 26 5.48 -5.31 28.17
C LYS A 26 5.09 -5.76 26.77
N GLN A 27 4.77 -7.04 26.58
CA GLN A 27 4.28 -7.57 25.30
C GLN A 27 3.00 -6.86 24.84
N ARG A 28 2.02 -6.70 25.73
CA ARG A 28 0.75 -6.05 25.39
C ARG A 28 0.92 -4.58 25.02
N LEU A 29 1.79 -3.86 25.73
CA LEU A 29 2.14 -2.48 25.41
C LEU A 29 2.89 -2.38 24.07
N ALA A 30 3.81 -3.30 23.79
CA ALA A 30 4.53 -3.33 22.52
C ALA A 30 3.58 -3.59 21.35
N LEU A 31 2.65 -4.55 21.49
CA LEU A 31 1.63 -4.84 20.48
C LEU A 31 0.69 -3.65 20.27
N ALA A 32 0.22 -2.99 21.33
CA ALA A 32 -0.61 -1.80 21.22
C ALA A 32 0.13 -0.65 20.52
N SER A 33 1.40 -0.44 20.86
CA SER A 33 2.25 0.56 20.20
C SER A 33 2.47 0.22 18.72
N LEU A 34 2.65 -1.05 18.37
CA LEU A 34 2.80 -1.48 16.98
C LEU A 34 1.49 -1.27 16.21
N ALA A 35 0.36 -1.75 16.74
CA ALA A 35 -0.96 -1.58 16.14
C ALA A 35 -1.31 -0.11 15.89
N SER A 36 -0.95 0.78 16.83
CA SER A 36 -1.16 2.23 16.66
C SER A 36 -0.41 2.82 15.46
N GLN A 37 0.74 2.26 15.08
CA GLN A 37 1.50 2.74 13.91
C GLN A 37 0.79 2.43 12.58
N PHE A 38 -0.03 1.36 12.57
CA PHE A 38 -0.89 0.99 11.44
C PHE A 38 -2.28 1.65 11.50
N THR A 39 -2.56 2.44 12.54
CA THR A 39 -3.78 3.23 12.63
C THR A 39 -3.54 4.58 11.97
N LEU A 40 -4.31 4.88 10.93
CA LEU A 40 -4.21 6.14 10.18
C LEU A 40 -5.40 7.04 10.54
N SER A 41 -5.10 8.27 10.94
CA SER A 41 -6.13 9.31 11.05
C SER A 41 -6.49 9.87 9.68
N ASP A 42 -7.62 10.55 9.58
CA ASP A 42 -8.07 11.24 8.37
C ASP A 42 -7.02 12.23 7.86
N GLU A 43 -6.30 12.93 8.74
CA GLU A 43 -5.23 13.86 8.37
C GLU A 43 -4.07 13.11 7.72
N ARG A 44 -3.66 11.97 8.27
CA ARG A 44 -2.58 11.15 7.69
C ARG A 44 -3.00 10.55 6.34
N LEU A 45 -4.26 10.15 6.20
CA LEU A 45 -4.81 9.69 4.92
C LEU A 45 -4.80 10.81 3.87
N LYS A 46 -5.23 12.03 4.23
CA LYS A 46 -5.15 13.20 3.35
C LYS A 46 -3.71 13.49 2.91
N GLN A 47 -2.75 13.40 3.83
CA GLN A 47 -1.33 13.55 3.50
C GLN A 47 -0.83 12.49 2.50
N ALA A 48 -1.23 11.23 2.67
CA ALA A 48 -0.89 10.17 1.74
C ALA A 48 -1.48 10.41 0.34
N VAL A 49 -2.73 10.88 0.26
CA VAL A 49 -3.36 11.25 -1.02
C VAL A 49 -2.62 12.40 -1.69
N LEU A 50 -2.26 13.45 -0.94
CA LEU A 50 -1.50 14.58 -1.49
C LEU A 50 -0.13 14.15 -2.02
N TYR A 51 0.56 13.25 -1.31
CA TYR A 51 1.82 12.67 -1.78
C TYR A 51 1.62 11.86 -3.07
N LEU A 52 0.59 11.01 -3.13
CA LEU A 52 0.25 10.25 -4.33
C LEU A 52 0.02 11.18 -5.53
N LEU A 53 -0.76 12.26 -5.36
CA LEU A 53 -1.01 13.24 -6.41
C LEU A 53 0.27 13.95 -6.85
N HIS A 54 1.15 14.31 -5.91
CA HIS A 54 2.44 14.92 -6.23
C HIS A 54 3.30 14.02 -7.11
N GLU A 55 3.41 12.74 -6.76
CA GLU A 55 4.15 11.75 -7.53
C GLU A 55 3.51 11.51 -8.91
N MET A 56 2.18 11.47 -9.00
CA MET A 56 1.48 11.34 -10.29
C MET A 56 1.81 12.50 -11.23
N VAL A 57 1.81 13.73 -10.72
CA VAL A 57 2.18 14.92 -11.51
C VAL A 57 3.64 14.81 -11.94
N GLY A 58 4.56 14.46 -11.02
CA GLY A 58 5.97 14.26 -11.35
C GLY A 58 6.20 13.24 -12.46
N GLY A 59 5.56 12.07 -12.36
CA GLY A 59 5.66 11.01 -13.37
C GLY A 59 5.07 11.41 -14.72
N LEU A 60 3.95 12.15 -14.75
CA LEU A 60 3.34 12.64 -16.01
C LEU A 60 4.18 13.74 -16.67
N GLU A 61 4.88 14.55 -15.89
CA GLU A 61 5.81 15.58 -16.38
C GLU A 61 7.16 15.01 -16.81
N GLY A 62 7.38 13.69 -16.65
CA GLY A 62 8.66 13.03 -16.96
C GLY A 62 9.78 13.37 -15.98
N ARG A 63 9.45 13.90 -14.80
CA ARG A 63 10.40 14.13 -13.69
C ARG A 63 10.67 12.81 -12.96
N GLU A 64 11.70 12.80 -12.12
CA GLU A 64 11.93 11.69 -11.20
C GLU A 64 10.70 11.53 -10.28
N SER A 65 10.10 10.35 -10.30
CA SER A 65 8.98 9.98 -9.45
C SER A 65 8.99 8.49 -9.16
N THR A 66 8.49 8.13 -7.99
CA THR A 66 8.17 6.75 -7.60
C THR A 66 7.02 6.16 -8.44
N LEU A 67 6.20 6.99 -9.10
CA LEU A 67 5.13 6.56 -10.00
C LEU A 67 5.54 6.77 -11.46
N ARG A 68 5.68 5.67 -12.20
CA ARG A 68 6.17 5.68 -13.59
C ARG A 68 5.20 6.26 -14.63
N MET A 69 3.91 6.39 -14.29
CA MET A 69 2.85 6.94 -15.16
C MET A 69 2.91 6.45 -16.62
N LEU A 70 3.06 5.13 -16.81
CA LEU A 70 3.32 4.52 -18.11
C LEU A 70 2.15 4.72 -19.10
N PRO A 71 2.41 5.03 -20.38
CA PRO A 71 1.36 5.12 -21.39
C PRO A 71 0.73 3.74 -21.62
N SER A 72 -0.60 3.67 -21.59
CA SER A 72 -1.34 2.43 -21.84
C SER A 72 -1.53 2.13 -23.33
N TYR A 73 -1.30 3.13 -24.20
CA TYR A 73 -1.65 3.11 -25.63
C TYR A 73 -3.13 2.81 -25.92
N VAL A 74 -3.99 2.96 -24.90
CA VAL A 74 -5.44 2.87 -25.04
C VAL A 74 -5.99 4.27 -25.28
N TYR A 75 -6.51 4.50 -26.47
CA TYR A 75 -7.18 5.75 -26.84
C TYR A 75 -8.69 5.64 -26.62
N LYS A 76 -9.42 6.75 -26.78
CA LYS A 76 -10.88 6.77 -26.68
C LYS A 76 -11.49 5.86 -27.76
N GLY A 77 -11.93 4.67 -27.34
CA GLY A 77 -12.63 3.71 -28.20
C GLY A 77 -14.15 3.82 -28.05
N ASN A 78 -14.87 3.25 -29.02
CA ASN A 78 -16.29 2.94 -28.88
C ASN A 78 -16.46 1.41 -28.87
N PRO A 79 -16.39 0.75 -27.70
CA PRO A 79 -16.43 -0.71 -27.61
C PRO A 79 -17.67 -1.32 -28.28
N LYS A 80 -18.77 -0.58 -28.35
CA LYS A 80 -20.03 -1.01 -28.98
C LYS A 80 -19.96 -1.16 -30.50
N GLN A 81 -18.89 -0.64 -31.13
CA GLN A 81 -18.65 -0.80 -32.57
C GLN A 81 -17.77 -2.02 -32.88
N ALA A 82 -17.17 -2.66 -31.88
CA ALA A 82 -16.42 -3.88 -32.10
C ALA A 82 -17.38 -4.98 -32.55
N THR A 83 -17.00 -5.70 -33.61
CA THR A 83 -17.76 -6.85 -34.11
C THR A 83 -16.83 -8.05 -34.20
N GLY A 84 -17.37 -9.25 -33.93
CA GLY A 84 -16.63 -10.51 -34.07
C GLY A 84 -16.39 -11.22 -32.74
N VAL A 85 -15.45 -12.18 -32.76
CA VAL A 85 -15.13 -13.03 -31.59
C VAL A 85 -13.70 -12.76 -31.15
N PHE A 86 -13.57 -12.37 -29.89
CA PHE A 86 -12.29 -12.05 -29.24
C PHE A 86 -12.03 -13.04 -28.10
N TYR A 87 -10.75 -13.29 -27.83
CA TYR A 87 -10.33 -14.03 -26.64
C TYR A 87 -9.56 -13.10 -25.71
N ALA A 88 -9.84 -13.20 -24.42
CA ALA A 88 -9.11 -12.49 -23.37
C ALA A 88 -8.37 -13.50 -22.50
N LEU A 89 -7.09 -13.23 -22.25
CA LEU A 89 -6.23 -13.99 -21.35
C LEU A 89 -5.88 -13.08 -20.18
N ASP A 90 -6.19 -13.52 -18.97
CA ASP A 90 -5.90 -12.79 -17.74
C ASP A 90 -4.87 -13.56 -16.91
N LEU A 91 -3.67 -12.98 -16.83
CA LEU A 91 -2.46 -13.53 -16.24
C LEU A 91 -1.90 -12.51 -15.24
N GLY A 92 -1.63 -12.95 -14.01
CA GLY A 92 -1.02 -12.12 -12.97
C GLY A 92 -1.85 -11.94 -11.70
N GLY A 93 -3.12 -12.40 -11.70
CA GLY A 93 -3.91 -12.59 -10.47
C GLY A 93 -3.68 -13.96 -9.83
N THR A 94 -4.45 -14.28 -8.79
CA THR A 94 -4.38 -15.58 -8.09
C THR A 94 -4.69 -16.76 -9.01
N ASN A 95 -5.57 -16.57 -10.00
CA ASN A 95 -6.01 -17.61 -10.92
C ASN A 95 -5.83 -17.14 -12.36
N PHE A 96 -5.39 -18.06 -13.23
CA PHE A 96 -5.36 -17.85 -14.67
C PHE A 96 -6.77 -18.03 -15.26
N ARG A 97 -7.17 -17.10 -16.13
CA ARG A 97 -8.50 -17.13 -16.77
C ARG A 97 -8.38 -16.93 -18.28
N VAL A 98 -9.23 -17.67 -19.01
CA VAL A 98 -9.43 -17.52 -20.45
C VAL A 98 -10.91 -17.26 -20.70
N LEU A 99 -11.21 -16.19 -21.45
CA LEU A 99 -12.58 -15.83 -21.82
C LEU A 99 -12.70 -15.74 -23.34
N ARG A 100 -13.87 -16.14 -23.85
CA ARG A 100 -14.28 -15.92 -25.23
C ARG A 100 -15.43 -14.92 -25.23
N VAL A 101 -15.29 -13.81 -25.94
CA VAL A 101 -16.26 -12.71 -26.00
C VAL A 101 -16.73 -12.54 -27.44
N ALA A 102 -18.05 -12.55 -27.65
CA ALA A 102 -18.66 -12.23 -28.94
C ALA A 102 -19.32 -10.85 -28.84
N CYS A 103 -19.00 -9.97 -29.79
CA CYS A 103 -19.50 -8.59 -29.89
C CYS A 103 -20.39 -8.44 -31.12
#